data_AF-A0A9E0QT64-F1
#
_entry.id   AF-A0A9E0QT64-F1
#
_cell.length_a   1.000
_cell.length_b   1.000
_cell.length_c   1.000
_cell.angle_alpha   90.00
_cell.angle_beta   90.00
_cell.angle_gamma   90.00
#
_symmetry.space_group_name_H-M   'P 1'
#
loop_
_entity.id
_entity.type
_entity.pdbx_description
1 polymer ?
#
loop_
_entity_poly.entity_id
_entity_poly.type
_entity_poly.pdbx_seq_one_letter_code
_entity_poly.pdbx_strand_id
1 'polypeptide(L)'
;MKSFPSRTLSLLAFALPLLSLPAHAWEVEEIGKITATFDGEAFERSTVIVTDGDLVSPTANLFLTLNNFSSLSLLTEDGNFVIDATFMSHAPGPETAPISTSMSFAPDGNMQFWMSEGAPEPLEVTFTTLSVEGDKGHAAGSFRGVLCFADGLGAEVDPDNCRP
;
A
#
# COMPACT_ATOMS: atom_id res chain seq x y z
N MET A 1 -11.71 18.17 -82.70
CA MET A 1 -12.03 16.87 -82.07
C MET A 1 -10.79 16.42 -81.31
N LYS A 2 -10.72 16.16 -80.00
CA LYS A 2 -11.69 15.98 -78.90
C LYS A 2 -11.04 16.46 -77.60
N SER A 3 -11.84 17.10 -76.74
CA SER A 3 -11.58 17.34 -75.32
C SER A 3 -11.61 16.02 -74.54
N PHE A 4 -10.74 15.86 -73.54
CA PHE A 4 -10.89 14.86 -72.47
C PHE A 4 -10.81 15.55 -71.11
N PRO A 5 -11.79 15.34 -70.21
CA PRO A 5 -11.85 16.01 -68.92
C PRO A 5 -11.03 15.29 -67.84
N SER A 6 -10.59 16.14 -66.91
CA SER A 6 -9.92 15.88 -65.64
C SER A 6 -10.59 14.78 -64.80
N ARG A 7 -9.79 13.85 -64.28
CA ARG A 7 -10.18 12.89 -63.24
C ARG A 7 -10.10 13.58 -61.88
N THR A 8 -11.23 14.05 -61.37
CA THR A 8 -11.37 14.47 -59.97
C THR A 8 -11.55 13.22 -59.11
N LEU A 9 -10.48 12.79 -58.43
CA LEU A 9 -10.57 11.81 -57.33
C LEU A 9 -11.27 12.50 -56.15
N SER A 10 -12.53 12.13 -55.89
CA SER A 10 -13.24 12.52 -54.67
C SER A 10 -12.94 11.47 -53.60
N LEU A 11 -12.00 11.79 -52.70
CA LEU A 11 -11.73 11.01 -51.50
C LEU A 11 -12.86 11.29 -50.49
N LEU A 12 -13.72 10.30 -50.27
CA LEU A 12 -14.61 10.27 -49.11
C LEU A 12 -13.76 10.17 -47.83
N ALA A 13 -13.64 11.28 -47.10
CA ALA A 13 -13.17 11.28 -45.73
C ALA A 13 -14.31 10.83 -44.81
N PHE A 14 -14.31 9.55 -44.44
CA PHE A 14 -15.10 9.04 -43.32
C PHE A 14 -14.49 9.59 -42.02
N ALA A 15 -15.11 10.63 -41.47
CA ALA A 15 -14.81 11.08 -40.11
C ALA A 15 -15.38 10.06 -39.12
N LEU A 16 -14.53 9.19 -38.57
CA LEU A 16 -14.87 8.40 -37.40
C LEU A 16 -14.99 9.37 -36.20
N PRO A 17 -16.15 9.49 -35.54
CA PRO A 17 -16.19 10.14 -34.25
C PRO A 17 -15.47 9.22 -33.25
N LEU A 18 -14.30 9.67 -32.79
CA LEU A 18 -13.65 9.13 -31.60
C LEU A 18 -14.60 9.35 -30.41
N LEU A 19 -15.38 8.32 -30.08
CA LEU A 19 -16.13 8.24 -28.83
C LEU A 19 -15.11 8.20 -27.70
N SER A 20 -14.76 9.36 -27.16
CA SER A 20 -14.04 9.50 -25.90
C SER A 20 -14.96 9.03 -24.78
N LEU A 21 -14.95 7.73 -24.48
CA LEU A 21 -15.48 7.26 -23.22
C LEU A 21 -14.69 7.94 -22.09
N PRO A 22 -15.35 8.42 -21.02
CA PRO A 22 -14.62 8.94 -19.88
C PRO A 22 -13.71 7.83 -19.37
N ALA A 23 -12.40 8.05 -19.47
CA ALA A 23 -11.46 7.26 -18.70
C ALA A 23 -11.76 7.59 -17.25
N HIS A 24 -12.37 6.64 -16.53
CA HIS A 24 -12.46 6.69 -15.08
C HIS A 24 -11.02 6.59 -14.57
N ALA A 25 -10.37 7.74 -14.43
CA ALA A 25 -9.04 7.83 -13.87
C ALA A 25 -9.19 7.69 -12.37
N TRP A 26 -8.54 6.68 -11.80
CA TRP A 26 -8.41 6.58 -10.35
C TRP A 26 -7.64 7.80 -9.86
N GLU A 27 -8.19 8.48 -8.84
CA GLU A 27 -7.49 9.56 -8.17
C GLU A 27 -6.68 8.94 -7.02
N VAL A 28 -5.37 9.16 -7.04
CA VAL A 28 -4.45 8.66 -6.03
C VAL A 28 -3.86 9.87 -5.30
N GLU A 29 -4.14 9.97 -4.01
CA GLU A 29 -3.61 11.01 -3.12
C GLU A 29 -2.61 10.40 -2.14
N GLU A 30 -1.38 10.90 -2.10
CA GLU A 30 -0.40 10.52 -1.07
C GLU A 30 -0.81 11.10 0.29
N ILE A 31 -0.84 10.23 1.31
CA ILE A 31 -1.22 10.59 2.69
C ILE A 31 -0.12 10.32 3.72
N GLY A 32 0.97 9.67 3.30
CA GLY A 32 2.05 9.30 4.20
C GLY A 32 3.17 8.60 3.47
N LYS A 33 4.21 8.27 4.23
CA LYS A 33 5.47 7.79 3.69
C LYS A 33 6.13 6.82 4.65
N ILE A 34 6.64 5.73 4.11
CA ILE A 34 7.41 4.71 4.82
C ILE A 34 8.80 4.68 4.20
N THR A 35 9.81 4.79 5.06
CA THR A 35 11.22 4.67 4.68
C THR A 35 11.84 3.54 5.49
N ALA A 36 12.53 2.62 4.82
CA ALA A 36 13.19 1.50 5.49
C ALA A 36 14.48 1.12 4.78
N THR A 37 15.21 0.18 5.38
CA THR A 37 16.32 -0.54 4.75
C THR A 37 16.06 -2.02 4.96
N PHE A 38 16.22 -2.81 3.90
CA PHE A 38 16.05 -4.26 3.93
C PHE A 38 17.23 -4.92 3.21
N ASP A 39 17.93 -5.84 3.88
CA ASP A 39 19.16 -6.48 3.36
C ASP A 39 20.20 -5.46 2.83
N GLY A 40 20.30 -4.29 3.49
CA GLY A 40 21.19 -3.20 3.09
C GLY A 40 20.69 -2.31 1.94
N GLU A 41 19.54 -2.61 1.35
CA GLU A 41 18.91 -1.77 0.32
C GLU A 41 17.88 -0.84 0.94
N ALA A 42 18.05 0.47 0.76
CA ALA A 42 17.11 1.46 1.23
C ALA A 42 15.93 1.58 0.26
N PHE A 43 14.71 1.63 0.79
CA PHE A 43 13.53 1.93 0.01
C PHE A 43 12.65 2.97 0.69
N GLU A 44 11.84 3.60 -0.15
CA GLU A 44 10.92 4.66 0.20
C GLU A 44 9.64 4.43 -0.58
N ARG A 45 8.50 4.37 0.11
CA ARG A 45 7.18 4.11 -0.48
C ARG A 45 6.12 4.96 0.20
N SER A 46 5.13 5.38 -0.58
CA SER A 46 4.02 6.19 -0.09
C SER A 46 2.88 5.31 0.42
N THR A 47 2.11 5.83 1.37
CA THR A 47 0.74 5.38 1.66
C THR A 47 -0.22 6.33 0.97
N VAL A 48 -1.34 5.81 0.46
CA VAL A 48 -2.22 6.57 -0.44
C VAL A 48 -3.68 6.40 -0.07
N ILE A 49 -4.51 7.36 -0.50
CA ILE A 49 -5.94 7.18 -0.66
C ILE A 49 -6.19 6.96 -2.14
N VAL A 50 -6.86 5.86 -2.47
CA VAL A 50 -7.34 5.58 -3.82
C VAL A 50 -8.83 5.88 -3.87
N THR A 51 -9.24 6.73 -4.81
CA THR A 51 -10.64 7.08 -5.05
C THR A 51 -11.08 6.61 -6.42
N ASP A 52 -12.17 5.83 -6.45
CA ASP A 52 -12.85 5.35 -7.67
C ASP A 52 -14.35 5.66 -7.59
N GLY A 53 -14.75 6.78 -8.17
CA GLY A 53 -16.11 7.31 -8.03
C GLY A 53 -16.43 7.66 -6.58
N ASP A 54 -17.42 6.98 -6.00
CA ASP A 54 -17.82 7.17 -4.59
C ASP A 54 -17.04 6.27 -3.61
N LEU A 55 -16.16 5.39 -4.12
CA LEU A 55 -15.35 4.50 -3.29
C LEU A 55 -14.04 5.17 -2.91
N VAL A 56 -13.78 5.29 -1.62
CA VAL A 56 -12.54 5.82 -1.05
C VAL A 56 -11.85 4.72 -0.24
N SER A 57 -10.62 4.38 -0.59
CA SER A 57 -9.86 3.30 0.03
C SER A 57 -8.48 3.78 0.50
N PRO A 58 -8.32 4.13 1.79
CA PRO A 58 -7.01 4.47 2.35
C PRO A 58 -6.17 3.22 2.58
N THR A 59 -4.88 3.27 2.24
CA THR A 59 -3.91 2.20 2.56
C THR A 59 -3.32 2.32 3.96
N ALA A 60 -3.57 3.44 4.66
CA ALA A 60 -3.26 3.61 6.07
C ALA A 60 -4.55 3.84 6.87
N ASN A 61 -4.86 2.96 7.82
CA ASN A 61 -6.10 3.05 8.59
C ASN A 61 -5.90 2.60 10.04
N LEU A 62 -6.70 3.18 10.94
CA LEU A 62 -6.84 2.75 12.33
C LEU A 62 -8.31 2.42 12.59
N PHE A 63 -8.58 1.15 12.86
CA PHE A 63 -9.90 0.68 13.26
C PHE A 63 -10.02 0.70 14.78
N LEU A 64 -10.92 1.55 15.28
CA LEU A 64 -11.28 1.64 16.70
C LEU A 64 -12.51 0.75 16.93
N THR A 65 -12.35 -0.50 17.38
CA THR A 65 -13.47 -1.46 17.37
C THR A 65 -13.51 -2.47 18.53
N LEU A 66 -14.72 -2.63 19.09
CA LEU A 66 -15.29 -3.75 19.87
C LEU A 66 -14.36 -4.54 20.83
N ASN A 67 -14.68 -4.49 22.13
CA ASN A 67 -14.04 -5.22 23.24
C ASN A 67 -12.63 -4.73 23.68
N ASN A 68 -12.38 -3.42 23.62
CA ASN A 68 -11.11 -2.78 23.98
C ASN A 68 -9.91 -3.10 23.06
N PHE A 69 -10.14 -3.44 21.80
CA PHE A 69 -9.06 -3.58 20.82
C PHE A 69 -9.11 -2.46 19.78
N SER A 70 -7.94 -2.10 19.26
CA SER A 70 -7.80 -1.26 18.07
C SER A 70 -6.74 -1.86 17.17
N SER A 71 -6.88 -1.70 15.86
CA SER A 71 -5.94 -2.24 14.87
C SER A 71 -5.51 -1.15 13.90
N LEU A 72 -4.22 -0.91 13.82
CA LEU A 72 -3.57 -0.08 12.81
C LEU A 72 -3.08 -0.97 11.67
N SER A 73 -3.34 -0.60 10.43
CA SER A 73 -2.72 -1.19 9.26
C SER A 73 -2.12 -0.09 8.38
N LEU A 74 -0.85 -0.25 8.01
CA LEU A 74 -0.09 0.65 7.15
C LEU A 74 0.41 -0.14 5.94
N LEU A 75 -0.24 0.04 4.80
CA LEU A 75 0.06 -0.60 3.52
C LEU A 75 0.62 0.41 2.53
N THR A 76 1.71 0.08 1.85
CA THR A 76 2.29 0.92 0.79
C THR A 76 1.43 0.90 -0.49
N GLU A 77 1.57 1.93 -1.32
CA GLU A 77 0.80 2.09 -2.56
C GLU A 77 0.94 0.92 -3.54
N ASP A 78 2.08 0.22 -3.52
CA ASP A 78 2.38 -0.94 -4.36
C ASP A 78 1.87 -2.25 -3.76
N GLY A 79 1.33 -2.21 -2.53
CA GLY A 79 0.82 -3.37 -1.80
C GLY A 79 1.91 -4.32 -1.29
N ASN A 80 3.18 -3.96 -1.45
CA ASN A 80 4.30 -4.87 -1.20
C ASN A 80 4.84 -4.79 0.22
N PHE A 81 4.49 -3.77 1.00
CA PHE A 81 4.96 -3.62 2.37
C PHE A 81 3.80 -3.28 3.30
N VAL A 82 3.67 -4.05 4.38
CA VAL A 82 2.59 -3.91 5.37
C VAL A 82 3.19 -3.87 6.76
N ILE A 83 2.70 -2.97 7.60
CA ILE A 83 2.88 -3.00 9.06
C ILE A 83 1.50 -3.02 9.70
N ASP A 84 1.25 -4.02 10.54
CA ASP A 84 0.06 -4.08 11.38
C ASP A 84 0.44 -3.96 12.85
N ALA A 85 -0.38 -3.25 13.62
CA ALA A 85 -0.23 -3.14 15.07
C ALA A 85 -1.60 -3.24 15.74
N THR A 86 -1.73 -4.20 16.66
CA THR A 86 -2.94 -4.37 17.48
C THR A 86 -2.69 -3.81 18.87
N PHE A 87 -3.66 -3.06 19.39
CA PHE A 87 -3.62 -2.44 20.71
C PHE A 87 -4.77 -2.97 21.56
N MET A 88 -4.54 -3.16 22.86
CA MET A 88 -5.60 -3.39 23.83
C MET A 88 -6.09 -2.05 24.41
N SER A 89 -6.55 -1.16 23.55
CA SER A 89 -7.10 0.15 23.88
C SER A 89 -8.17 0.55 22.86
N HIS A 90 -9.14 1.36 23.28
CA HIS A 90 -10.12 2.02 22.40
C HIS A 90 -9.63 3.34 21.80
N ALA A 91 -8.55 3.88 22.34
CA ALA A 91 -7.93 5.11 21.89
C ALA A 91 -6.42 4.99 22.11
N PRO A 92 -5.72 4.17 21.30
CA PRO A 92 -4.28 4.04 21.42
C PRO A 92 -3.62 5.39 21.10
N GLY A 93 -2.64 5.75 21.92
CA GLY A 93 -1.79 6.91 21.74
C GLY A 93 -0.32 6.52 21.62
N PRO A 94 0.60 7.49 21.54
CA PRO A 94 2.04 7.24 21.39
C PRO A 94 2.62 6.32 22.47
N GLU A 95 2.14 6.47 23.70
CA GLU A 95 2.57 5.68 24.87
C GLU A 95 1.87 4.32 25.00
N THR A 96 0.92 4.00 24.10
CA THR A 96 0.20 2.73 24.13
C THR A 96 1.03 1.67 23.40
N ALA A 97 1.64 0.77 24.16
CA ALA A 97 2.35 -0.36 23.56
C ALA A 97 1.37 -1.27 22.77
N PRO A 98 1.70 -1.66 21.53
CA PRO A 98 0.95 -2.68 20.83
C PRO A 98 1.12 -4.03 21.53
N ILE A 99 0.05 -4.84 21.54
CA ILE A 99 0.08 -6.22 22.06
C ILE A 99 0.53 -7.23 21.01
N SER A 100 0.46 -6.83 19.74
CA SER A 100 0.92 -7.60 18.60
C SER A 100 1.33 -6.64 17.49
N THR A 101 2.44 -6.95 16.83
CA THR A 101 2.93 -6.23 15.66
C THR A 101 3.41 -7.23 14.64
N SER A 102 3.05 -7.02 13.39
CA SER A 102 3.52 -7.83 12.27
C SER A 102 3.94 -6.95 11.12
N MET A 103 4.88 -7.45 10.33
CA MET A 103 5.35 -6.82 9.11
C MET A 103 5.49 -7.87 8.03
N SER A 104 5.11 -7.50 6.81
CA SER A 104 5.37 -8.28 5.62
C SER A 104 5.98 -7.42 4.52
N PHE A 105 6.88 -8.02 3.74
CA PHE A 105 7.50 -7.38 2.60
C PHE A 105 7.59 -8.35 1.42
N ALA A 106 7.24 -7.87 0.24
CA ALA A 106 7.17 -8.63 -1.00
C ALA A 106 7.77 -7.82 -2.17
N PRO A 107 9.11 -7.60 -2.20
CA PRO A 107 9.76 -6.67 -3.14
C PRO A 107 9.53 -7.03 -4.61
N ASP A 108 9.45 -8.32 -4.93
CA ASP A 108 9.20 -8.85 -6.28
C ASP A 108 7.72 -9.29 -6.46
N GLY A 109 6.82 -8.77 -5.62
CA GLY A 109 5.42 -9.19 -5.53
C GLY A 109 5.27 -10.62 -5.00
N ASN A 110 4.34 -11.39 -5.57
CA ASN A 110 3.90 -12.68 -5.00
C ASN A 110 4.91 -13.85 -5.07
N MET A 111 6.15 -13.61 -5.46
CA MET A 111 7.17 -14.66 -5.62
C MET A 111 8.12 -14.77 -4.43
N GLN A 112 8.26 -13.73 -3.62
CA GLN A 112 9.12 -13.73 -2.44
C GLN A 112 8.40 -13.00 -1.31
N PHE A 113 8.12 -13.70 -0.22
CA PHE A 113 7.51 -13.11 0.95
C PHE A 113 8.51 -13.11 2.09
N TRP A 114 8.54 -12.00 2.82
CA TRP A 114 9.37 -11.81 3.99
C TRP A 114 8.45 -11.39 5.13
N MET A 115 8.50 -12.09 6.26
CA MET A 115 7.56 -11.89 7.36
C MET A 115 8.29 -11.78 8.70
N SER A 116 7.80 -10.91 9.58
CA SER A 116 8.31 -10.81 10.96
C SER A 116 7.73 -11.88 11.88
N GLU A 117 6.58 -12.44 11.53
CA GLU A 117 5.96 -13.52 12.30
C GLU A 117 6.79 -14.80 12.17
N GLY A 118 7.13 -15.44 13.28
CA GLY A 118 8.02 -16.62 13.31
C GLY A 118 9.52 -16.28 13.22
N ALA A 119 9.87 -15.00 13.14
CA ALA A 119 11.26 -14.55 13.19
C ALA A 119 11.87 -14.71 14.61
N PRO A 120 13.21 -14.84 14.73
CA PRO A 120 13.86 -15.09 16.02
C PRO A 120 13.82 -13.90 16.98
N GLU A 121 13.62 -12.69 16.46
CA GLU A 121 13.52 -11.45 17.24
C GLU A 121 12.13 -10.82 17.04
N PRO A 122 11.52 -10.25 18.09
CA PRO A 122 10.26 -9.56 17.96
C PRO A 122 10.42 -8.31 17.10
N LEU A 123 9.38 -7.99 16.33
CA LEU A 123 9.28 -6.69 15.66
C LEU A 123 9.07 -5.58 16.70
N GLU A 124 9.94 -4.58 16.70
CA GLU A 124 9.81 -3.39 17.52
C GLU A 124 9.09 -2.31 16.70
N VAL A 125 7.95 -1.83 17.18
CA VAL A 125 7.24 -0.67 16.61
C VAL A 125 7.01 0.35 17.70
N THR A 126 7.40 1.60 17.45
CA THR A 126 7.30 2.71 18.40
C THR A 126 6.65 3.90 17.71
N PHE A 127 5.75 4.58 18.41
CA PHE A 127 5.04 5.75 17.88
C PHE A 127 5.48 6.99 18.65
N THR A 128 5.94 8.01 17.95
CA THR A 128 6.09 9.38 18.48
C THR A 128 4.77 10.14 18.38
N THR A 129 3.91 9.75 17.45
CA THR A 129 2.56 10.29 17.31
C THR A 129 1.61 9.16 16.89
N LEU A 130 0.46 9.09 17.53
CA LEU A 130 -0.66 8.23 17.18
C LEU A 130 -1.92 8.90 17.71
N SER A 131 -2.72 9.46 16.82
CA SER A 131 -3.91 10.23 17.19
C SER A 131 -4.99 10.09 16.14
N VAL A 132 -6.25 10.12 16.56
CA VAL A 132 -7.42 10.14 15.67
C VAL A 132 -8.37 11.25 16.10
N GLU A 133 -8.82 12.03 15.12
CA GLU A 133 -9.81 13.09 15.26
C GLU A 133 -10.93 12.87 14.21
N GLY A 134 -12.07 12.33 14.65
CA GLY A 134 -13.14 11.92 13.75
C GLY A 134 -12.65 10.85 12.78
N ASP A 135 -12.75 11.13 11.48
CA ASP A 135 -12.34 10.20 10.41
C ASP A 135 -10.89 10.38 9.95
N LYS A 136 -10.12 11.27 10.60
CA LYS A 136 -8.72 11.54 10.25
C LYS A 136 -7.79 11.05 11.35
N GLY A 137 -6.70 10.42 10.94
CA GLY A 137 -5.65 9.95 11.84
C GLY A 137 -4.29 10.53 11.49
N HIS A 138 -3.39 10.58 12.46
CA HIS A 138 -1.98 10.86 12.24
C HIS A 138 -1.13 9.87 13.04
N ALA A 139 -0.18 9.23 12.36
CA ALA A 139 0.78 8.32 12.96
C ALA A 139 2.19 8.66 12.47
N ALA A 140 3.14 8.72 13.42
CA ALA A 140 4.55 8.91 13.15
C ALA A 140 5.35 8.08 14.16
N GLY A 141 6.45 7.47 13.72
CA GLY A 141 7.17 6.52 14.55
C GLY A 141 8.33 5.87 13.84
N SER A 142 8.84 4.81 14.45
CA SER A 142 9.91 3.97 13.92
C SER A 142 9.63 2.51 14.17
N PHE A 143 10.15 1.67 13.29
CA PHE A 143 10.10 0.23 13.44
C PHE A 143 11.49 -0.37 13.20
N ARG A 144 11.72 -1.55 13.79
CA ARG A 144 12.95 -2.33 13.62
C ARG A 144 12.66 -3.80 13.87
N GLY A 145 13.20 -4.68 13.05
CA GLY A 145 13.06 -6.12 13.22
C GLY A 145 13.88 -6.87 12.20
N VAL A 146 13.63 -8.17 12.10
CA VAL A 146 14.13 -9.03 11.03
C VAL A 146 12.93 -9.69 10.36
N LEU A 147 13.01 -9.88 9.05
CA LEU A 147 12.00 -10.61 8.28
C LEU A 147 12.60 -11.90 7.76
N CYS A 148 11.87 -13.00 7.89
CA CYS A 148 12.27 -14.32 7.44
C CYS A 148 11.52 -14.69 6.16
N PHE A 149 12.20 -15.42 5.28
CA PHE A 149 11.66 -15.81 3.98
C PHE A 149 10.52 -16.81 4.15
N ALA A 150 9.44 -16.63 3.38
CA ALA A 150 8.37 -17.59 3.20
C ALA A 150 8.20 -17.89 1.71
N ASP A 151 8.17 -19.18 1.36
CA ASP A 151 8.07 -19.67 -0.02
C ASP A 151 6.62 -19.62 -0.54
N GLY A 152 6.11 -18.39 -0.67
CA GLY A 152 4.76 -18.10 -1.14
C GLY A 152 3.75 -17.77 -0.04
N LEU A 153 2.54 -17.43 -0.49
CA LEU A 153 1.44 -17.06 0.40
C LEU A 153 1.02 -18.23 1.29
N GLY A 154 1.12 -18.04 2.61
CA GLY A 154 0.71 -19.03 3.61
C GLY A 154 1.72 -20.15 3.85
N ALA A 155 2.92 -20.06 3.26
CA ALA A 155 4.03 -20.93 3.62
C ALA A 155 4.53 -20.59 5.04
N GLU A 156 5.10 -21.58 5.71
CA GLU A 156 5.82 -21.37 6.96
C GLU A 156 7.11 -20.58 6.68
N VAL A 157 7.47 -19.68 7.60
CA VAL A 157 8.72 -18.92 7.48
C VAL A 157 9.92 -19.81 7.73
N ASP A 158 11.01 -19.57 7.00
CA ASP A 158 12.31 -20.20 7.22
C ASP A 158 13.14 -19.38 8.21
N PRO A 159 13.26 -19.80 9.49
CA PRO A 159 14.00 -19.05 10.51
C PRO A 159 15.52 -19.03 10.26
N ASP A 160 16.04 -19.88 9.37
CA ASP A 160 17.44 -19.87 8.97
C ASP A 160 17.72 -18.89 7.82
N ASN A 161 16.66 -18.32 7.21
CA ASN A 161 16.75 -17.37 6.11
C ASN A 161 16.05 -16.05 6.43
N CYS A 162 16.66 -15.28 7.35
CA CYS A 162 16.16 -13.97 7.75
C CYS A 162 17.10 -12.83 7.31
N ARG A 163 16.52 -11.63 7.20
CA ARG A 163 17.19 -10.39 6.81
C ARG A 163 16.70 -9.23 7.68
N PRO A 164 17.60 -8.34 8.12
CA PRO A 164 17.22 -7.11 8.83
C PRO A 164 16.61 -6.07 7.90
#